data_AF-A0A3D4ZWR1-F1
#
_entry.id   AF-A0A3D4ZWR1-F1
#
_cell.length_a   1.000
_cell.length_b   1.000
_cell.length_c   1.000
_cell.angle_alpha   90.00
_cell.angle_beta   90.00
_cell.angle_gamma   90.00
#
_symmetry.space_group_name_H-M   'P 1'
#
loop_
_entity.id
_entity.type
_entity.pdbx_description
1 polymer ?
#
loop_
_entity_poly.entity_id
_entity_poly.type
_entity_poly.pdbx_seq_one_letter_code
_entity_poly.pdbx_strand_id
1 'polypeptide(L)'
;MAEATLQRAGQVVAEAKSVTLRDLSSDTLAAMLSEARDGQARIAEAIQQEGDVLEQARQAGQWGRMQEARDRILLLQDELGEMDDDISRLSDAYEHNYLEERVLERLGARWKVTALEGAILFLIAAVLAILWGETALQLTEAEKTMLAVLDTIICAVFLTEFFWRMRLAQSKAWYWRRYWIDFVASLPLAGVLRIGRVARLARVMRATRLARLARLARLARALRALAFLSRGFDKIGGLFRLQVFSRPLLLTIGILFIGGWAIARFEHGQPDAEGAVDSFWNGIWWSFTTVITGGFGDIHNPCSLPARVLTVLLVILGIVLTGALTAGLANILLGDETARIERKQAAMQGSLEQIASRVERIEARLTERGHTR
;
A
#
# COMPACT_ATOMS: atom_id res chain seq x y z
N MET A 1 -22.51 28.22 20.92
CA MET A 1 -22.70 26.81 21.31
C MET A 1 -22.83 25.89 20.10
N ALA A 2 -23.75 26.13 19.16
CA ALA A 2 -23.92 25.27 17.97
C ALA A 2 -22.65 25.09 17.10
N GLU A 3 -21.83 26.13 16.97
CA GLU A 3 -20.57 26.10 16.18
C GLU A 3 -19.48 25.24 16.84
N ALA A 4 -19.40 25.25 18.17
CA ALA A 4 -18.51 24.38 18.94
C ALA A 4 -18.96 22.91 18.88
N THR A 5 -20.28 22.65 18.84
CA THR A 5 -20.82 21.31 18.66
C THR A 5 -20.55 20.75 17.26
N LEU A 6 -20.64 21.60 16.22
CA LEU A 6 -20.31 21.25 14.84
C LEU A 6 -18.81 20.98 14.64
N GLN A 7 -17.93 21.80 15.24
CA GLN A 7 -16.50 21.55 15.22
C GLN A 7 -16.14 20.25 15.95
N ARG A 8 -16.77 20.00 17.11
CA ARG A 8 -16.55 18.77 17.88
C ARG A 8 -17.07 17.54 17.15
N ALA A 9 -18.22 17.63 16.47
CA ALA A 9 -18.72 16.57 15.60
C ALA A 9 -17.78 16.32 14.40
N GLY A 10 -17.24 17.39 13.79
CA GLY A 10 -16.24 17.28 12.72
C GLY A 10 -14.95 16.60 13.19
N GLN A 11 -14.47 16.93 14.39
CA GLN A 11 -13.32 16.27 15.01
C GLN A 11 -13.60 14.80 15.31
N VAL A 12 -14.75 14.46 15.89
CA VAL A 12 -15.12 13.07 16.20
C VAL A 12 -15.26 12.23 14.92
N VAL A 13 -15.83 12.79 13.85
CA VAL A 13 -15.91 12.11 12.54
C VAL A 13 -14.54 11.96 11.89
N ALA A 14 -13.66 12.95 12.02
CA ALA A 14 -12.28 12.85 11.52
C ALA A 14 -11.48 11.82 12.32
N GLU A 15 -11.66 11.77 13.64
CA GLU A 15 -11.03 10.82 14.56
C GLU A 15 -11.53 9.40 14.27
N ALA A 16 -12.85 9.20 14.10
CA ALA A 16 -13.43 7.93 13.68
C ALA A 16 -12.95 7.47 12.29
N LYS A 17 -12.74 8.39 11.35
CA LYS A 17 -12.13 8.08 10.04
C LYS A 17 -10.62 7.83 10.09
N SER A 18 -9.95 8.29 11.15
CA SER A 18 -8.51 8.17 11.32
C SER A 18 -8.07 6.88 12.02
N VAL A 19 -9.00 6.20 12.72
CA VAL A 19 -8.73 4.87 13.31
C VAL A 19 -8.51 3.88 12.18
N THR A 20 -7.25 3.70 11.81
CA THR A 20 -6.85 2.73 10.81
C THR A 20 -6.63 1.42 11.54
N LEU A 21 -7.30 0.34 11.12
CA LEU A 21 -7.19 -0.99 11.74
C LEU A 21 -5.73 -1.47 11.92
N ARG A 22 -4.80 -0.93 11.11
CA ARG A 22 -3.36 -1.22 11.19
C ARG A 22 -2.66 -0.65 12.42
N ASP A 23 -3.19 0.38 13.07
CA ASP A 23 -2.57 0.98 14.26
C ASP A 23 -2.99 0.27 15.56
N LEU A 24 -3.95 -0.67 15.49
CA LEU A 24 -4.46 -1.42 16.63
C LEU A 24 -3.57 -2.65 16.93
N SER A 25 -3.43 -3.00 18.20
CA SER A 25 -2.70 -4.23 18.58
C SER A 25 -3.41 -5.48 18.09
N SER A 26 -2.66 -6.57 17.89
CA SER A 26 -3.26 -7.85 17.48
C SER A 26 -4.32 -8.36 18.49
N ASP A 27 -4.10 -8.12 19.79
CA ASP A 27 -5.07 -8.47 20.84
C ASP A 27 -6.40 -7.70 20.71
N THR A 28 -6.32 -6.40 20.39
CA THR A 28 -7.52 -5.57 20.19
C THR A 28 -8.29 -6.04 18.96
N LEU A 29 -7.57 -6.31 17.87
CA LEU A 29 -8.16 -6.84 16.64
C LEU A 29 -8.78 -8.23 16.85
N ALA A 30 -8.17 -9.07 17.68
CA ALA A 30 -8.72 -10.38 18.04
C ALA A 30 -10.04 -10.25 18.80
N ALA A 31 -10.14 -9.31 19.75
CA ALA A 31 -11.38 -9.03 20.48
C ALA A 31 -12.48 -8.52 19.54
N MET A 32 -12.16 -7.55 18.67
CA MET A 32 -13.10 -7.02 17.67
C MET A 32 -13.55 -8.10 16.68
N LEU A 33 -12.64 -8.99 16.25
CA LEU A 33 -12.98 -10.09 15.36
C LEU A 33 -13.90 -11.11 16.04
N SER A 34 -13.71 -11.37 17.34
CA SER A 34 -14.62 -12.22 18.12
C SER A 34 -16.02 -11.61 18.18
N GLU A 35 -16.10 -10.33 18.53
CA GLU A 35 -17.38 -9.62 18.60
C GLU A 35 -18.12 -9.58 17.26
N ALA A 36 -17.39 -9.33 16.16
CA ALA A 36 -17.96 -9.31 14.82
C ALA A 36 -18.48 -10.70 14.40
N ARG A 37 -17.74 -11.78 14.70
CA ARG A 37 -18.18 -13.16 14.43
C ARG A 37 -19.41 -13.54 15.25
N ASP A 38 -19.49 -13.10 16.50
CA ASP A 38 -20.69 -13.31 17.32
C ASP A 38 -21.89 -12.54 16.74
N GLY A 39 -21.68 -11.32 16.22
CA GLY A 39 -22.69 -10.55 15.50
C GLY A 39 -23.19 -11.26 14.24
N GLN A 40 -22.27 -11.74 13.41
CA GLN A 40 -22.57 -12.52 12.21
C GLN A 40 -23.40 -13.77 12.52
N ALA A 41 -23.06 -14.50 13.59
CA ALA A 41 -23.83 -15.66 14.03
C ALA A 41 -25.26 -15.30 14.43
N ARG A 42 -25.46 -14.18 15.15
CA ARG A 42 -26.80 -13.68 15.51
C ARG A 42 -27.64 -13.31 14.29
N ILE A 43 -27.06 -12.66 13.28
CA ILE A 43 -27.76 -12.31 12.04
C ILE A 43 -28.15 -13.59 11.29
N ALA A 44 -27.23 -14.56 11.20
CA ALA A 44 -27.51 -15.85 10.57
C ALA A 44 -28.65 -16.61 11.27
N GLU A 45 -28.68 -16.61 12.61
CA GLU A 45 -29.80 -17.16 13.39
C GLU A 45 -31.11 -16.41 13.15
N ALA A 46 -31.08 -15.07 13.07
CA ALA A 46 -32.26 -14.27 12.78
C ALA A 46 -32.83 -14.56 11.38
N ILE A 47 -31.97 -14.77 10.37
CA ILE A 47 -32.39 -15.20 9.03
C ILE A 47 -33.08 -16.56 9.08
N GLN A 48 -32.55 -17.51 9.85
CA GLN A 48 -33.19 -18.81 10.01
C GLN A 48 -34.58 -18.70 10.65
N GLN A 49 -34.70 -17.90 11.71
CA GLN A 49 -35.97 -17.65 12.40
C GLN A 49 -37.02 -17.01 11.48
N GLU A 50 -36.64 -15.97 10.71
CA GLU A 50 -37.55 -15.34 9.74
C GLU A 50 -37.87 -16.28 8.57
N GLY A 51 -36.96 -17.19 8.22
CA GLY A 51 -37.21 -18.28 7.26
C GLY A 51 -38.31 -19.23 7.72
N ASP A 52 -38.32 -19.61 9.00
CA ASP A 52 -39.39 -20.42 9.58
C ASP A 52 -40.74 -19.67 9.59
N VAL A 53 -40.72 -18.36 9.89
CA VAL A 53 -41.92 -17.51 9.83
C VAL A 53 -42.47 -17.41 8.41
N LEU A 54 -41.59 -17.26 7.42
CA LEU A 54 -41.95 -17.22 6.00
C LEU A 54 -42.67 -18.51 5.58
N GLU A 55 -42.14 -19.67 5.97
CA GLU A 55 -42.71 -20.98 5.64
C GLU A 55 -44.07 -21.19 6.34
N GLN A 56 -44.19 -20.81 7.62
CA GLN A 56 -45.47 -20.84 8.34
C GLN A 56 -46.52 -19.94 7.70
N ALA A 57 -46.16 -18.71 7.32
CA ALA A 57 -47.07 -17.77 6.67
C ALA A 57 -47.51 -18.27 5.29
N ARG A 58 -46.60 -18.91 4.55
CA ARG A 58 -46.87 -19.56 3.26
C ARG A 58 -47.87 -20.70 3.41
N GLN A 59 -47.69 -21.57 4.40
CA GLN A 59 -48.61 -22.68 4.68
C GLN A 59 -49.99 -22.19 5.14
N ALA A 60 -50.03 -21.11 5.91
CA ALA A 60 -51.27 -20.48 6.37
C ALA A 60 -51.97 -19.60 5.32
N GLY A 61 -51.38 -19.40 4.13
CA GLY A 61 -51.92 -18.54 3.07
C GLY A 61 -51.93 -17.04 3.42
N GLN A 62 -51.08 -16.59 4.34
CA GLN A 62 -51.03 -15.21 4.85
C GLN A 62 -50.07 -14.34 4.04
N TRP A 63 -50.56 -13.75 2.96
CA TRP A 63 -49.74 -12.92 2.04
C TRP A 63 -48.96 -11.80 2.74
N GLY A 64 -49.59 -11.02 3.63
CA GLY A 64 -48.95 -9.88 4.29
C GLY A 64 -47.76 -10.27 5.17
N ARG A 65 -47.92 -11.31 6.01
CA ARG A 65 -46.82 -11.83 6.84
C ARG A 65 -45.71 -12.46 6.01
N MET A 66 -46.07 -13.12 4.90
CA MET A 66 -45.09 -13.68 3.99
C MET A 66 -44.22 -12.58 3.34
N GLN A 67 -44.82 -11.45 2.94
CA GLN A 67 -44.04 -10.32 2.43
C GLN A 67 -43.15 -9.70 3.51
N GLU A 68 -43.67 -9.49 4.72
CA GLU A 68 -42.88 -8.93 5.83
C GLU A 68 -41.67 -9.79 6.18
N ALA A 69 -41.86 -11.12 6.33
CA ALA A 69 -40.77 -12.05 6.60
C ALA A 69 -39.73 -12.06 5.47
N ARG A 70 -40.18 -12.05 4.20
CA ARG A 70 -39.28 -11.97 3.04
C ARG A 70 -38.46 -10.68 3.04
N ASP A 71 -39.08 -9.53 3.27
CA ASP A 71 -38.37 -8.24 3.25
C ASP A 71 -37.36 -8.16 4.40
N ARG A 72 -37.67 -8.70 5.58
CA ARG A 72 -36.72 -8.85 6.69
C ARG A 72 -35.55 -9.75 6.37
N ILE A 73 -35.79 -10.90 5.75
CA ILE A 73 -34.72 -11.82 5.32
C ILE A 73 -33.77 -11.11 4.35
N LEU A 74 -34.30 -10.32 3.40
CA LEU A 74 -33.47 -9.58 2.44
C LEU A 74 -32.63 -8.50 3.12
N LEU A 75 -33.18 -7.78 4.09
CA LEU A 75 -32.43 -6.80 4.89
C LEU A 75 -31.32 -7.46 5.72
N LEU A 76 -31.63 -8.56 6.40
CA LEU A 76 -30.65 -9.31 7.18
C LEU A 76 -29.57 -9.95 6.29
N GLN A 77 -29.91 -10.34 5.06
CA GLN A 77 -28.93 -10.86 4.09
C GLN A 77 -27.94 -9.77 3.65
N ASP A 78 -28.41 -8.54 3.45
CA ASP A 78 -27.55 -7.39 3.14
C ASP A 78 -26.63 -7.06 4.31
N GLU A 79 -27.18 -7.00 5.54
CA GLU A 79 -26.43 -6.78 6.77
C GLU A 79 -25.37 -7.88 7.01
N LEU A 80 -25.71 -9.14 6.70
CA LEU A 80 -24.76 -10.26 6.76
C LEU A 80 -23.60 -10.09 5.76
N GLY A 81 -23.90 -9.61 4.55
CA GLY A 81 -22.89 -9.34 3.53
C GLY A 81 -21.94 -8.21 3.93
N GLU A 82 -22.45 -7.12 4.50
CA GLU A 82 -21.62 -6.04 5.05
C GLU A 82 -20.74 -6.54 6.21
N MET A 83 -21.30 -7.37 7.10
CA MET A 83 -20.56 -7.98 8.21
C MET A 83 -19.44 -8.93 7.73
N ASP A 84 -19.69 -9.72 6.68
CA ASP A 84 -18.69 -10.61 6.06
C ASP A 84 -17.48 -9.82 5.51
N ASP A 85 -17.75 -8.69 4.86
CA ASP A 85 -16.72 -7.78 4.35
C ASP A 85 -15.89 -7.18 5.49
N ASP A 86 -16.54 -6.74 6.58
CA ASP A 86 -15.85 -6.15 7.73
C ASP A 86 -15.05 -7.20 8.53
N ILE A 87 -15.57 -8.41 8.70
CA ILE A 87 -14.83 -9.54 9.28
C ILE A 87 -13.60 -9.86 8.43
N SER A 88 -13.74 -9.85 7.10
CA SER A 88 -12.62 -10.10 6.19
C SER A 88 -11.54 -9.02 6.33
N ARG A 89 -11.92 -7.75 6.43
CA ARG A 89 -10.98 -6.63 6.67
C ARG A 89 -10.30 -6.71 8.02
N LEU A 90 -11.06 -7.02 9.09
CA LEU A 90 -10.53 -7.21 10.44
C LEU A 90 -9.58 -8.39 10.51
N SER A 91 -9.93 -9.52 9.89
CA SER A 91 -9.07 -10.70 9.84
C SER A 91 -7.78 -10.43 9.09
N ASP A 92 -7.83 -9.70 7.97
CA ASP A 92 -6.64 -9.32 7.22
C ASP A 92 -5.73 -8.36 8.01
N ALA A 93 -6.32 -7.40 8.74
CA ALA A 93 -5.57 -6.51 9.61
C ALA A 93 -4.95 -7.26 10.80
N TYR A 94 -5.69 -8.18 11.42
CA TYR A 94 -5.22 -9.02 12.52
C TYR A 94 -4.00 -9.84 12.12
N GLU A 95 -4.07 -10.59 11.01
CA GLU A 95 -2.96 -11.43 10.56
C GLU A 95 -1.70 -10.63 10.23
N HIS A 96 -1.89 -9.44 9.64
CA HIS A 96 -0.79 -8.52 9.33
C HIS A 96 -0.10 -8.02 10.60
N ASN A 97 -0.87 -7.46 11.54
CA ASN A 97 -0.33 -6.90 12.78
C ASN A 97 0.27 -7.97 13.68
N TYR A 98 -0.37 -9.14 13.76
CA TYR A 98 0.16 -10.29 14.48
C TYR A 98 1.54 -10.72 13.96
N LEU A 99 1.72 -10.78 12.64
CA LEU A 99 3.02 -11.11 12.05
C LEU A 99 4.09 -10.07 12.40
N GLU A 100 3.77 -8.77 12.31
CA GLU A 100 4.70 -7.69 12.66
C GLU A 100 5.09 -7.74 14.13
N GLU A 101 4.12 -7.89 15.03
CA GLU A 101 4.35 -8.04 16.47
C GLU A 101 5.22 -9.26 16.79
N ARG A 102 4.96 -10.42 16.17
CA ARG A 102 5.79 -11.62 16.36
C ARG A 102 7.21 -11.49 15.83
N VAL A 103 7.40 -10.80 14.70
CA VAL A 103 8.73 -10.50 14.18
C VAL A 103 9.48 -9.55 15.13
N LEU A 104 8.79 -8.54 15.67
CA LEU A 104 9.32 -7.61 16.66
C LEU A 104 9.72 -8.32 17.95
N GLU A 105 8.86 -9.18 18.49
CA GLU A 105 9.16 -10.00 19.68
C GLU A 105 10.39 -10.87 19.47
N ARG A 106 10.53 -11.48 18.27
CA ARG A 106 11.64 -12.39 18.01
C ARG A 106 12.98 -11.67 17.82
N LEU A 107 12.96 -10.45 17.26
CA LEU A 107 14.16 -9.64 17.06
C LEU A 107 14.49 -8.78 18.30
N GLY A 108 13.50 -8.50 19.14
CA GLY A 108 13.60 -7.79 20.41
C GLY A 108 13.73 -6.27 20.29
N ALA A 109 13.86 -5.71 19.08
CA ALA A 109 13.98 -4.27 18.87
C ALA A 109 13.46 -3.84 17.49
N ARG A 110 12.75 -2.70 17.44
CA ARG A 110 12.20 -2.12 16.20
C ARG A 110 13.27 -1.85 15.15
N TRP A 111 14.41 -1.26 15.55
CA TRP A 111 15.50 -0.94 14.61
C TRP A 111 16.06 -2.18 13.89
N LYS A 112 16.03 -3.37 14.54
CA LYS A 112 16.48 -4.62 13.91
C LYS A 112 15.50 -5.10 12.84
N VAL A 113 14.20 -4.88 13.04
CA VAL A 113 13.17 -5.14 12.03
C VAL A 113 13.40 -4.24 10.83
N THR A 114 13.55 -2.94 11.07
CA THR A 114 13.84 -1.95 10.02
C THR A 114 15.16 -2.27 9.30
N ALA A 115 16.20 -2.70 10.01
CA ALA A 115 17.47 -3.11 9.41
C ALA A 115 17.33 -4.38 8.56
N LEU A 116 16.57 -5.39 9.02
CA LEU A 116 16.27 -6.59 8.24
C LEU A 116 15.51 -6.23 6.95
N GLU A 117 14.51 -5.35 7.05
CA GLU A 117 13.72 -4.90 5.91
C GLU A 117 14.56 -4.08 4.92
N GLY A 118 15.41 -3.18 5.41
CA GLY A 118 16.38 -2.45 4.61
C GLY A 118 17.39 -3.37 3.92
N ALA A 119 17.90 -4.39 4.62
CA ALA A 119 18.79 -5.39 4.04
C ALA A 119 18.10 -6.18 2.91
N ILE A 120 16.83 -6.55 3.10
CA ILE A 120 16.04 -7.24 2.08
C ILE A 120 15.79 -6.34 0.87
N LEU A 121 15.47 -5.06 1.07
CA LEU A 121 15.35 -4.10 -0.02
C LEU A 121 16.66 -3.94 -0.80
N PHE A 122 17.80 -3.87 -0.12
CA PHE A 122 19.11 -3.84 -0.76
C PHE A 122 19.35 -5.09 -1.61
N LEU A 123 19.01 -6.27 -1.10
CA LEU A 123 19.12 -7.52 -1.86
C LEU A 123 18.18 -7.55 -3.08
N ILE A 124 16.97 -6.98 -2.97
CA ILE A 124 16.03 -6.87 -4.10
C ILE A 124 16.62 -5.97 -5.18
N ALA A 125 17.15 -4.80 -4.79
CA ALA A 125 17.83 -3.88 -5.71
C ALA A 125 19.04 -4.54 -6.37
N ALA A 126 19.83 -5.32 -5.62
CA ALA A 126 20.96 -6.09 -6.15
C ALA A 126 20.52 -7.12 -7.20
N VAL A 127 19.43 -7.87 -6.96
CA VAL A 127 18.89 -8.83 -7.96
C VAL A 127 18.37 -8.12 -9.20
N LEU A 128 17.67 -6.98 -9.05
CA LEU A 128 17.23 -6.18 -10.19
C LEU A 128 18.42 -5.65 -11.01
N ALA A 129 19.50 -5.23 -10.35
CA ALA A 129 20.73 -4.81 -11.01
C ALA A 129 21.43 -5.96 -11.73
N ILE A 130 21.46 -7.17 -11.15
CA ILE A 130 21.98 -8.38 -11.80
C ILE A 130 21.15 -8.72 -13.05
N LEU A 131 19.81 -8.71 -12.95
CA LEU A 131 18.91 -8.98 -14.07
C LEU A 131 19.07 -7.96 -15.21
N TRP A 132 19.22 -6.68 -14.87
CA TRP A 132 19.47 -5.62 -15.84
C TRP A 132 20.86 -5.76 -16.47
N GLY A 133 21.90 -5.96 -15.67
CA GLY A 133 23.28 -6.12 -16.11
C GLY A 133 23.47 -7.30 -17.06
N GLU A 134 22.81 -8.44 -16.81
CA GLU A 134 22.83 -9.61 -17.71
C GLU A 134 22.21 -9.30 -19.09
N THR A 135 21.27 -8.36 -19.17
CA THR A 135 20.64 -7.95 -20.43
C THR A 135 21.36 -6.82 -21.15
N ALA A 136 21.93 -5.88 -20.42
CA ALA A 136 22.53 -4.66 -20.96
C ALA A 136 24.00 -4.85 -21.35
N LEU A 137 24.73 -5.69 -20.60
CA LEU A 137 26.15 -5.91 -20.80
C LEU A 137 26.40 -7.21 -21.57
N GLN A 138 27.34 -7.18 -22.52
CA GLN A 138 27.82 -8.38 -23.19
C GLN A 138 28.81 -9.12 -22.29
N LEU A 139 28.27 -9.83 -21.29
CA LEU A 139 29.07 -10.58 -20.32
C LEU A 139 29.61 -11.88 -20.91
N THR A 140 30.82 -12.23 -20.49
CA THR A 140 31.48 -13.52 -20.72
C THR A 140 30.72 -14.63 -19.99
N GLU A 141 30.81 -15.87 -20.47
CA GLU A 141 30.14 -17.01 -19.82
C GLU A 141 30.59 -17.23 -18.36
N ALA A 142 31.85 -16.94 -18.03
CA ALA A 142 32.34 -16.98 -16.64
C ALA A 142 31.65 -15.94 -15.74
N GLU A 143 31.45 -14.72 -16.24
CA GLU A 143 30.77 -13.64 -15.51
C GLU A 143 29.29 -13.98 -15.29
N LYS A 144 28.62 -14.53 -16.31
CA LYS A 144 27.23 -15.02 -16.19
C LYS A 144 27.09 -16.16 -15.19
N THR A 145 28.10 -17.04 -15.07
CA THR A 145 28.08 -18.09 -14.05
C THR A 145 28.26 -17.49 -12.66
N MET A 146 29.17 -16.54 -12.47
CA MET A 146 29.36 -15.88 -11.18
C MET A 146 28.11 -15.10 -10.74
N LEU A 147 27.50 -14.33 -11.64
CA LEU A 147 26.23 -13.63 -11.39
C LEU A 147 25.08 -14.60 -11.06
N ALA A 148 25.02 -15.75 -11.73
CA ALA A 148 24.00 -16.76 -11.45
C ALA A 148 24.19 -17.44 -10.08
N VAL A 149 25.43 -17.67 -9.65
CA VAL A 149 25.74 -18.16 -8.30
C VAL A 149 25.30 -17.14 -7.26
N LEU A 150 25.61 -15.85 -7.49
CA LEU A 150 25.20 -14.75 -6.62
C LEU A 150 23.66 -14.64 -6.53
N ASP A 151 22.95 -14.64 -7.66
CA ASP A 151 21.48 -14.65 -7.71
C ASP A 151 20.90 -15.84 -6.93
N THR A 152 21.50 -17.02 -7.06
CA THR A 152 21.07 -18.23 -6.35
C THR A 152 21.24 -18.09 -4.84
N ILE A 153 22.35 -17.52 -4.37
CA ILE A 153 22.59 -17.24 -2.95
C ILE A 153 21.56 -16.25 -2.42
N ILE A 154 21.31 -15.15 -3.13
CA ILE A 154 20.33 -14.14 -2.72
C ILE A 154 18.91 -14.74 -2.67
N CYS A 155 18.56 -15.56 -3.66
CA CYS A 155 17.29 -16.28 -3.69
C CYS A 155 17.13 -17.27 -2.53
N ALA A 156 18.20 -17.97 -2.15
CA ALA A 156 18.19 -18.83 -0.97
C ALA A 156 17.94 -18.04 0.33
N VAL A 157 18.51 -16.83 0.44
CA VAL A 157 18.22 -15.92 1.56
C VAL A 157 16.75 -15.51 1.57
N PHE A 158 16.17 -15.14 0.41
CA PHE A 158 14.76 -14.80 0.32
C PHE A 158 13.81 -15.95 0.62
N LEU A 159 14.12 -17.17 0.17
CA LEU A 159 13.35 -18.36 0.52
C LEU A 159 13.41 -18.61 2.02
N THR A 160 14.60 -18.48 2.62
CA THR A 160 14.77 -18.65 4.07
C THR A 160 13.95 -17.63 4.85
N GLU A 161 13.97 -16.36 4.43
CA GLU A 161 13.15 -15.31 5.04
C GLU A 161 11.65 -15.56 4.86
N PHE A 162 11.21 -15.98 3.69
CA PHE A 162 9.82 -16.34 3.40
C PHE A 162 9.34 -17.47 4.32
N PHE A 163 10.09 -18.56 4.43
CA PHE A 163 9.73 -19.67 5.32
C PHE A 163 9.81 -19.30 6.80
N TRP A 164 10.72 -18.41 7.18
CA TRP A 164 10.80 -17.90 8.54
C TRP A 164 9.56 -17.07 8.91
N ARG A 165 9.16 -16.11 8.06
CA ARG A 165 7.93 -15.32 8.27
C ARG A 165 6.67 -16.18 8.21
N MET A 166 6.59 -17.14 7.29
CA MET A 166 5.45 -18.08 7.20
C MET A 166 5.29 -18.95 8.47
N ARG A 167 6.39 -19.28 9.15
CA ARG A 167 6.33 -20.01 10.44
C ARG A 167 5.87 -19.14 11.61
N LEU A 168 6.05 -17.83 11.50
CA LEU A 168 5.61 -16.86 12.52
C LEU A 168 4.17 -16.40 12.31
N ALA A 169 3.66 -16.45 11.08
CA ALA A 169 2.27 -16.14 10.76
C ALA A 169 1.30 -17.09 11.49
N GLN A 170 0.16 -16.56 11.95
CA GLN A 170 -0.87 -17.36 12.60
C GLN A 170 -1.52 -18.29 11.57
N SER A 171 -1.98 -17.72 10.45
CA SER A 171 -2.58 -18.48 9.36
C SER A 171 -1.60 -18.64 8.19
N LYS A 172 -1.14 -19.88 7.99
CA LYS A 172 -0.29 -20.24 6.83
C LYS A 172 -1.00 -20.05 5.49
N ALA A 173 -2.31 -20.27 5.47
CA ALA A 173 -3.13 -20.10 4.26
C ALA A 173 -3.24 -18.63 3.88
N TRP A 174 -3.46 -17.75 4.87
CA TRP A 174 -3.46 -16.31 4.67
C TRP A 174 -2.10 -15.84 4.14
N TYR A 175 -1.02 -16.25 4.80
CA TYR A 175 0.34 -15.87 4.42
C TYR A 175 0.66 -16.29 2.98
N TRP A 176 0.34 -17.53 2.61
CA TRP A 176 0.56 -18.02 1.24
C TRP A 176 -0.26 -17.23 0.21
N ARG A 177 -1.56 -17.00 0.46
CA ARG A 177 -2.43 -16.23 -0.45
C ARG A 177 -1.95 -14.79 -0.64
N ARG A 178 -1.37 -14.19 0.39
CA ARG A 178 -0.88 -12.81 0.35
C ARG A 178 0.51 -12.70 -0.30
N TYR A 179 1.43 -13.60 0.02
CA TYR A 179 2.85 -13.50 -0.34
C TYR A 179 3.30 -14.53 -1.40
N TRP A 180 2.37 -15.14 -2.16
CA TRP A 180 2.75 -16.11 -3.20
C TRP A 180 3.71 -15.54 -4.27
N ILE A 181 3.62 -14.23 -4.55
CA ILE A 181 4.52 -13.54 -5.49
C ILE A 181 5.96 -13.56 -4.95
N ASP A 182 6.15 -13.35 -3.65
CA ASP A 182 7.47 -13.40 -2.99
C ASP A 182 8.10 -14.79 -3.11
N PHE A 183 7.29 -15.83 -2.96
CA PHE A 183 7.73 -17.22 -3.16
C PHE A 183 8.17 -17.46 -4.62
N VAL A 184 7.33 -17.10 -5.59
CA VAL A 184 7.64 -17.32 -7.01
C VAL A 184 8.86 -16.51 -7.45
N ALA A 185 9.00 -15.26 -6.99
CA ALA A 185 10.14 -14.40 -7.30
C ALA A 185 11.46 -14.96 -6.76
N SER A 186 11.43 -15.59 -5.59
CA SER A 186 12.60 -16.16 -4.92
C SER A 186 13.04 -17.53 -5.45
N LEU A 187 12.35 -18.10 -6.43
CA LEU A 187 12.80 -19.32 -7.10
C LEU A 187 13.96 -19.03 -8.07
N PRO A 188 15.11 -19.73 -7.97
CA PRO A 188 16.24 -19.55 -8.88
C PRO A 188 15.93 -20.17 -10.25
N LEU A 189 15.23 -19.41 -11.11
CA LEU A 189 14.83 -19.85 -12.46
C LEU A 189 16.05 -20.24 -13.33
N ALA A 190 17.20 -19.59 -13.14
CA ALA A 190 18.41 -19.84 -13.90
C ALA A 190 19.09 -21.19 -13.57
N GLY A 191 19.03 -21.63 -12.30
CA GLY A 191 19.62 -22.89 -11.85
C GLY A 191 18.85 -24.12 -12.36
N VAL A 192 17.52 -24.08 -12.33
CA VAL A 192 16.64 -25.19 -12.74
C VAL A 192 16.75 -25.49 -14.23
N LEU A 193 16.90 -24.46 -15.08
CA LEU A 193 17.08 -24.64 -16.52
C LEU A 193 18.48 -25.18 -16.90
N ARG A 194 19.53 -24.85 -16.14
CA ARG A 194 20.92 -25.26 -16.45
C ARG A 194 21.25 -26.70 -16.03
N ILE A 195 20.69 -27.22 -14.94
CA ILE A 195 21.13 -28.50 -14.33
C ILE A 195 20.55 -29.75 -15.03
N GLY A 196 19.40 -29.68 -15.70
CA GLY A 196 18.68 -30.89 -16.11
C GLY A 196 18.62 -31.23 -17.61
N ARG A 197 18.47 -30.25 -18.52
CA ARG A 197 17.79 -30.56 -19.80
C ARG A 197 18.24 -29.82 -21.06
N VAL A 198 18.83 -28.63 -20.94
CA VAL A 198 19.10 -27.79 -22.15
C VAL A 198 20.20 -28.39 -23.03
N ALA A 199 21.27 -28.95 -22.46
CA ALA A 199 22.34 -29.61 -23.25
C ALA A 199 21.89 -30.89 -23.98
N ARG A 200 20.81 -31.54 -23.51
CA ARG A 200 20.26 -32.78 -24.10
C ARG A 200 19.16 -32.49 -25.13
N LEU A 201 18.36 -31.45 -24.91
CA LEU A 201 17.29 -31.01 -25.83
C LEU A 201 17.78 -30.08 -26.96
N ALA A 202 18.87 -29.34 -26.76
CA ALA A 202 19.44 -28.46 -27.79
C ALA A 202 19.95 -29.23 -29.03
N ARG A 203 20.36 -30.50 -28.86
CA ARG A 203 20.80 -31.36 -29.98
C ARG A 203 19.66 -31.84 -30.89
N VAL A 204 18.38 -31.65 -30.51
CA VAL A 204 17.23 -32.25 -31.21
C VAL A 204 16.18 -31.21 -31.68
N MET A 205 16.30 -29.94 -31.29
CA MET A 205 15.18 -28.98 -31.44
C MET A 205 15.36 -27.99 -32.60
N ARG A 206 14.42 -28.04 -33.55
CA ARG A 206 14.26 -27.09 -34.67
C ARG A 206 14.29 -25.62 -34.20
N ALA A 207 14.87 -24.73 -35.02
CA ALA A 207 15.05 -23.29 -34.77
C ALA A 207 13.78 -22.55 -34.29
N THR A 208 12.59 -23.01 -34.69
CA THR A 208 11.30 -22.44 -34.26
C THR A 208 11.01 -22.62 -32.76
N ARG A 209 11.47 -23.72 -32.13
CA ARG A 209 11.36 -23.90 -30.66
C ARG A 209 12.41 -23.10 -29.91
N LEU A 210 13.61 -22.90 -30.48
CA LEU A 210 14.63 -22.04 -29.88
C LEU A 210 14.16 -20.58 -29.80
N ALA A 211 13.52 -20.06 -30.86
CA ALA A 211 12.91 -18.73 -30.84
C ALA A 211 11.77 -18.60 -29.81
N ARG A 212 10.93 -19.63 -29.68
CA ARG A 212 9.85 -19.67 -28.68
C ARG A 212 10.40 -19.73 -27.25
N LEU A 213 11.41 -20.56 -27.00
CA LEU A 213 12.08 -20.68 -25.70
C LEU A 213 12.82 -19.39 -25.32
N ALA A 214 13.49 -18.73 -26.27
CA ALA A 214 14.12 -17.44 -26.04
C ALA A 214 13.10 -16.34 -25.73
N ARG A 215 11.93 -16.35 -26.37
CA ARG A 215 10.82 -15.43 -26.04
C ARG A 215 10.25 -15.72 -24.65
N LEU A 216 9.99 -16.98 -24.32
CA LEU A 216 9.51 -17.40 -23.00
C LEU A 216 10.52 -17.07 -21.89
N ALA A 217 11.82 -17.25 -22.13
CA ALA A 217 12.87 -16.89 -21.19
C ALA A 217 12.97 -15.38 -20.96
N ARG A 218 12.76 -14.56 -22.00
CA ARG A 218 12.65 -13.10 -21.86
C ARG A 218 11.43 -12.69 -21.04
N LEU A 219 10.26 -13.28 -21.34
CA LEU A 219 9.03 -13.02 -20.60
C LEU A 219 9.13 -13.47 -19.14
N ALA A 220 9.69 -14.65 -18.87
CA ALA A 220 9.91 -15.13 -17.51
C ALA A 220 10.84 -14.21 -16.71
N ARG A 221 11.89 -13.66 -17.34
CA ARG A 221 12.77 -12.66 -16.70
C ARG A 221 12.05 -11.34 -16.42
N ALA A 222 11.25 -10.84 -17.38
CA ALA A 222 10.47 -9.63 -17.19
C ALA A 222 9.42 -9.80 -16.07
N LEU A 223 8.72 -10.93 -16.04
CA LEU A 223 7.79 -11.28 -14.97
C LEU A 223 8.48 -11.40 -13.62
N ARG A 224 9.68 -12.00 -13.57
CA ARG A 224 10.48 -12.08 -12.35
C ARG A 224 10.92 -10.70 -11.85
N ALA A 225 11.38 -9.84 -12.75
CA ALA A 225 11.73 -8.45 -12.42
C ALA A 225 10.51 -7.69 -11.88
N LEU A 226 9.35 -7.85 -12.52
CA LEU A 226 8.10 -7.26 -12.07
C LEU A 226 7.67 -7.77 -10.68
N ALA A 227 7.82 -9.07 -10.43
CA ALA A 227 7.52 -9.67 -9.12
C ALA A 227 8.46 -9.17 -8.01
N PHE A 228 9.75 -9.00 -8.30
CA PHE A 228 10.69 -8.38 -7.35
C PHE A 228 10.38 -6.91 -7.12
N LEU A 229 9.98 -6.20 -8.17
CA LEU A 229 9.60 -4.81 -8.08
C LEU A 229 8.33 -4.64 -7.24
N SER A 230 7.29 -5.47 -7.44
CA SER A 230 6.08 -5.44 -6.62
C SER A 230 6.38 -5.76 -5.16
N ARG A 231 7.22 -6.78 -4.90
CA ARG A 231 7.70 -7.11 -3.55
C ARG A 231 8.45 -5.94 -2.89
N GLY A 232 9.28 -5.24 -3.67
CA GLY A 232 9.98 -4.04 -3.23
C GLY A 232 9.01 -2.93 -2.84
N PHE A 233 7.98 -2.68 -3.66
CA PHE A 233 6.94 -1.70 -3.36
C PHE A 233 6.13 -2.05 -2.11
N ASP A 234 5.81 -3.33 -1.88
CA ASP A 234 5.11 -3.76 -0.66
C ASP A 234 5.96 -3.51 0.60
N LYS A 235 7.27 -3.79 0.55
CA LYS A 235 8.18 -3.51 1.66
C LYS A 235 8.43 -2.02 1.87
N ILE A 236 8.50 -1.24 0.79
CA ILE A 236 8.53 0.22 0.86
C ILE A 236 7.21 0.73 1.46
N GLY A 237 6.06 0.18 1.11
CA GLY A 237 4.77 0.56 1.71
C GLY A 237 4.62 0.19 3.19
N GLY A 238 5.40 -0.76 3.70
CA GLY A 238 5.49 -1.08 5.14
C GLY A 238 6.49 -0.20 5.89
N LEU A 239 7.69 -0.01 5.33
CA LEU A 239 8.72 0.87 5.89
C LEU A 239 8.32 2.34 5.85
N PHE A 240 7.57 2.71 4.83
CA PHE A 240 7.04 4.02 4.66
C PHE A 240 5.52 3.89 4.75
N ARG A 241 4.89 4.44 5.81
CA ARG A 241 3.43 4.60 5.97
C ARG A 241 2.85 5.52 4.89
N LEU A 242 3.06 5.16 3.62
CA LEU A 242 2.87 5.97 2.41
C LEU A 242 1.45 5.77 1.84
N GLN A 243 0.45 5.41 2.67
CA GLN A 243 -0.94 5.24 2.23
C GLN A 243 -1.55 6.51 1.61
N VAL A 244 -0.95 7.68 1.84
CA VAL A 244 -1.33 8.93 1.16
C VAL A 244 -0.98 8.92 -0.33
N PHE A 245 -0.15 7.99 -0.82
CA PHE A 245 0.39 8.04 -2.18
C PHE A 245 -0.29 7.13 -3.20
N SER A 246 -0.95 6.04 -2.82
CA SER A 246 -1.44 5.08 -3.82
C SER A 246 -2.55 5.67 -4.72
N ARG A 247 -3.51 6.40 -4.15
CA ARG A 247 -4.61 7.02 -4.89
C ARG A 247 -4.19 8.25 -5.71
N PRO A 248 -3.51 9.27 -5.15
CA PRO A 248 -3.09 10.42 -5.94
C PRO A 248 -2.01 10.08 -6.96
N LEU A 249 -1.08 9.14 -6.68
CA LEU A 249 -0.09 8.70 -7.68
C LEU A 249 -0.76 8.00 -8.87
N LEU A 250 -1.76 7.14 -8.62
CA LEU A 250 -2.51 6.48 -9.68
C LEU A 250 -3.31 7.49 -10.52
N LEU A 251 -3.92 8.50 -9.87
CA LEU A 251 -4.58 9.61 -10.55
C LEU A 251 -3.59 10.44 -11.37
N THR A 252 -2.41 10.77 -10.84
CA THR A 252 -1.37 11.47 -11.58
C THR A 252 -0.94 10.66 -12.79
N ILE A 253 -0.64 9.37 -12.64
CA ILE A 253 -0.27 8.49 -13.76
C ILE A 253 -1.39 8.52 -14.82
N GLY A 254 -2.65 8.38 -14.41
CA GLY A 254 -3.80 8.48 -15.33
C GLY A 254 -3.86 9.82 -16.08
N ILE A 255 -3.69 10.94 -15.38
CA ILE A 255 -3.69 12.29 -15.99
C ILE A 255 -2.48 12.47 -16.92
N LEU A 256 -1.36 11.82 -16.65
CA LEU A 256 -0.14 11.88 -17.45
C LEU A 256 -0.31 11.14 -18.79
N PHE A 257 -0.97 9.97 -18.77
CA PHE A 257 -1.36 9.25 -19.99
C PHE A 257 -2.42 10.01 -20.80
N ILE A 258 -3.44 10.57 -20.13
CA ILE A 258 -4.52 11.33 -20.80
C ILE A 258 -3.96 12.66 -21.36
N GLY A 259 -3.12 13.35 -20.60
CA GLY A 259 -2.45 14.59 -21.00
C GLY A 259 -1.51 14.38 -22.17
N GLY A 260 -0.68 13.33 -22.13
CA GLY A 260 0.21 12.99 -23.23
C GLY A 260 -0.53 12.60 -24.50
N TRP A 261 -1.64 11.88 -24.37
CA TRP A 261 -2.53 11.57 -25.49
C TRP A 261 -3.21 12.82 -26.07
N ALA A 262 -3.74 13.69 -25.22
CA ALA A 262 -4.46 14.90 -25.64
C ALA A 262 -3.52 15.91 -26.32
N ILE A 263 -2.32 16.13 -25.78
CA ILE A 263 -1.30 17.01 -26.40
C ILE A 263 -0.88 16.46 -27.76
N ALA A 264 -0.57 15.17 -27.86
CA ALA A 264 -0.24 14.55 -29.13
C ALA A 264 -1.38 14.69 -30.16
N ARG A 265 -2.65 14.65 -29.72
CA ARG A 265 -3.80 14.79 -30.62
C ARG A 265 -4.06 16.23 -31.09
N PHE A 266 -3.75 17.23 -30.28
CA PHE A 266 -3.90 18.65 -30.60
C PHE A 266 -2.73 19.20 -31.43
N GLU A 267 -1.53 18.64 -31.27
CA GLU A 267 -0.35 19.05 -32.02
C GLU A 267 -0.22 18.33 -33.39
N HIS A 268 -1.00 17.27 -33.62
CA HIS A 268 -1.00 16.53 -34.88
C HIS A 268 -1.47 17.39 -36.07
N GLY A 269 -0.54 17.72 -36.97
CA GLY A 269 -0.80 18.46 -38.22
C GLY A 269 -0.54 19.97 -38.20
N GLN A 270 0.13 20.50 -37.16
CA GLN A 270 0.56 21.91 -37.13
C GLN A 270 1.91 22.12 -37.85
N PRO A 271 2.06 23.19 -38.67
CA PRO A 271 3.24 23.42 -39.50
C PRO A 271 4.52 23.78 -38.72
N ASP A 272 4.39 24.32 -37.50
CA ASP A 272 5.52 24.66 -36.62
C ASP A 272 5.86 23.54 -35.62
N ALA A 273 5.16 22.40 -35.70
CA ALA A 273 5.45 21.23 -34.87
C ALA A 273 6.52 20.38 -35.56
N GLU A 274 7.78 20.83 -35.51
CA GLU A 274 8.93 20.03 -35.93
C GLU A 274 9.08 18.81 -34.98
N GLY A 275 8.31 17.74 -35.24
CA GLY A 275 8.53 16.35 -34.82
C GLY A 275 8.50 15.99 -33.32
N ALA A 276 8.51 16.96 -32.40
CA ALA A 276 8.79 16.66 -30.99
C ALA A 276 7.62 16.02 -30.21
N VAL A 277 6.36 16.33 -30.54
CA VAL A 277 5.17 15.84 -29.78
C VAL A 277 4.07 15.29 -30.68
N ASP A 278 4.42 14.77 -31.87
CA ASP A 278 3.43 14.24 -32.82
C ASP A 278 3.07 12.76 -32.58
N SER A 279 3.88 12.04 -31.80
CA SER A 279 3.64 10.63 -31.46
C SER A 279 3.11 10.47 -30.04
N PHE A 280 2.22 9.48 -29.84
CA PHE A 280 1.70 9.09 -28.53
C PHE A 280 2.80 8.89 -27.46
N TRP A 281 3.89 8.22 -27.83
CA TRP A 281 5.01 7.97 -26.92
C TRP A 281 5.77 9.25 -26.58
N ASN A 282 5.89 10.18 -27.52
CA ASN A 282 6.52 11.48 -27.30
C ASN A 282 5.64 12.40 -26.45
N GLY A 283 4.32 12.37 -26.65
CA GLY A 283 3.36 13.10 -25.80
C GLY A 283 3.38 12.63 -24.35
N ILE A 284 3.48 11.32 -24.11
CA ILE A 284 3.64 10.76 -22.77
C ILE A 284 4.99 11.15 -22.17
N TRP A 285 6.08 11.05 -22.93
CA TRP A 285 7.42 11.47 -22.48
C TRP A 285 7.43 12.95 -22.08
N TRP A 286 6.85 13.81 -22.91
CA TRP A 286 6.74 15.24 -22.63
C TRP A 286 5.88 15.53 -21.39
N SER A 287 4.75 14.85 -21.23
CA SER A 287 3.90 15.00 -20.05
C SER A 287 4.60 14.52 -18.78
N PHE A 288 5.40 13.46 -18.88
CA PHE A 288 6.19 12.93 -17.77
C PHE A 288 7.22 13.93 -17.27
N THR A 289 8.01 14.50 -18.17
CA THR A 289 9.05 15.48 -17.82
C THR A 289 8.43 16.79 -17.31
N THR A 290 7.29 17.21 -17.87
CA THR A 290 6.56 18.40 -17.42
C THR A 290 6.03 18.26 -15.99
N VAL A 291 5.46 17.10 -15.64
CA VAL A 291 4.86 16.87 -14.32
C VAL A 291 5.94 16.67 -13.23
N ILE A 292 7.03 15.97 -13.51
CA ILE A 292 8.03 15.65 -12.47
C ILE A 292 9.09 16.75 -12.30
N THR A 293 9.54 17.38 -13.39
CA THR A 293 10.69 18.31 -13.37
C THR A 293 10.40 19.68 -14.00
N GLY A 294 9.19 19.92 -14.51
CA GLY A 294 8.82 21.18 -15.18
C GLY A 294 9.22 21.25 -16.66
N GLY A 295 9.65 20.13 -17.27
CA GLY A 295 10.02 20.02 -18.68
C GLY A 295 11.51 20.33 -18.96
N PHE A 296 12.02 19.79 -20.07
CA PHE A 296 13.35 20.11 -20.59
C PHE A 296 13.20 21.05 -21.80
N GLY A 297 14.06 22.07 -21.90
CA GLY A 297 13.98 23.10 -22.95
C GLY A 297 14.36 22.63 -24.36
N ASP A 298 14.73 21.36 -24.53
CA ASP A 298 15.06 20.73 -25.80
C ASP A 298 13.83 20.11 -26.51
N ILE A 299 12.71 19.90 -25.80
CA ILE A 299 11.46 19.42 -26.38
C ILE A 299 10.57 20.62 -26.68
N HIS A 300 10.20 20.82 -27.95
CA HIS A 300 9.37 21.96 -28.36
C HIS A 300 8.04 21.98 -27.59
N ASN A 301 7.74 23.12 -26.96
CA ASN A 301 6.50 23.31 -26.22
C ASN A 301 5.29 23.31 -27.17
N PRO A 302 4.14 22.78 -26.74
CA PRO A 302 2.93 22.76 -27.56
C PRO A 302 2.54 24.16 -28.05
N CYS A 303 2.26 24.29 -29.34
CA CYS A 303 1.98 25.58 -29.97
C CYS A 303 0.50 25.95 -29.91
N SER A 304 -0.40 24.96 -29.92
CA SER A 304 -1.84 25.22 -29.91
C SER A 304 -2.33 25.81 -28.58
N LEU A 305 -3.27 26.75 -28.66
CA LEU A 305 -3.95 27.32 -27.50
C LEU A 305 -4.51 26.24 -26.54
N PRO A 306 -5.26 25.21 -27.00
CA PRO A 306 -5.73 24.13 -26.12
C PRO A 306 -4.59 23.34 -25.46
N ALA A 307 -3.50 23.04 -26.18
CA ALA A 307 -2.38 22.31 -25.59
C ALA A 307 -1.57 23.15 -24.60
N ARG A 308 -1.50 24.47 -24.77
CA ARG A 308 -0.89 25.39 -23.79
C ARG A 308 -1.70 25.48 -22.50
N VAL A 309 -3.03 25.53 -22.58
CA VAL A 309 -3.88 25.50 -21.38
C VAL A 309 -3.70 24.18 -20.63
N LEU A 310 -3.67 23.06 -21.35
CA LEU A 310 -3.43 21.74 -20.78
C LEU A 310 -2.03 21.62 -20.15
N THR A 311 -1.02 22.24 -20.76
CA THR A 311 0.35 22.35 -20.22
C THR A 311 0.36 23.04 -18.87
N VAL A 312 -0.33 24.18 -18.73
CA VAL A 312 -0.40 24.91 -17.45
C VAL A 312 -1.04 24.04 -16.35
N LEU A 313 -2.11 23.31 -16.68
CA LEU A 313 -2.76 22.39 -15.73
C LEU A 313 -1.82 21.24 -15.30
N LEU A 314 -1.07 20.67 -16.25
CA LEU A 314 -0.09 19.61 -15.96
C LEU A 314 1.05 20.11 -15.07
N VAL A 315 1.55 21.33 -15.29
CA VAL A 315 2.60 21.94 -14.45
C VAL A 315 2.09 22.15 -13.02
N ILE A 316 0.88 22.71 -12.85
CA ILE A 316 0.28 22.90 -11.51
C ILE A 316 0.14 21.56 -10.79
N LEU A 317 -0.35 20.54 -11.48
CA LEU A 317 -0.47 19.19 -10.93
C LEU A 317 0.88 18.62 -10.51
N GLY A 318 1.92 18.83 -11.32
CA GLY A 318 3.29 18.41 -11.02
C GLY A 318 3.85 19.04 -9.75
N ILE A 319 3.65 20.35 -9.58
CA ILE A 319 4.06 21.08 -8.38
C ILE A 319 3.32 20.58 -7.13
N VAL A 320 2.00 20.36 -7.23
CA VAL A 320 1.20 19.82 -6.12
C VAL A 320 1.67 18.42 -5.74
N LEU A 321 1.93 17.56 -6.73
CA LEU A 321 2.41 16.20 -6.49
C LEU A 321 3.79 16.17 -5.83
N THR A 322 4.76 16.92 -6.36
CA THR A 322 6.11 16.99 -5.82
C THR A 322 6.12 17.62 -4.43
N GLY A 323 5.29 18.63 -4.19
CA GLY A 323 5.05 19.19 -2.85
C GLY A 323 4.46 18.18 -1.88
N ALA A 324 3.44 17.42 -2.29
CA ALA A 324 2.85 16.36 -1.47
C ALA A 324 3.83 15.21 -1.18
N LEU A 325 4.65 14.81 -2.17
CA LEU A 325 5.75 13.85 -2.00
C LEU A 325 6.77 14.33 -0.95
N THR A 326 7.18 15.59 -1.07
CA THR A 326 8.13 16.21 -0.14
C THR A 326 7.55 16.31 1.26
N ALA A 327 6.30 16.75 1.40
CA ALA A 327 5.60 16.85 2.68
C ALA A 327 5.40 15.48 3.33
N GLY A 328 5.05 14.45 2.55
CA GLY A 328 4.94 13.08 3.05
C GLY A 328 6.28 12.54 3.54
N LEU A 329 7.37 12.81 2.81
CA LEU A 329 8.71 12.42 3.24
C LEU A 329 9.15 13.18 4.50
N ALA A 330 8.86 14.49 4.58
CA ALA A 330 9.14 15.31 5.75
C ALA A 330 8.37 14.82 6.99
N ASN A 331 7.09 14.46 6.83
CA ASN A 331 6.28 13.90 7.92
C ASN A 331 6.84 12.56 8.43
N ILE A 332 7.50 11.78 7.59
CA ILE A 332 8.15 10.52 8.00
C ILE A 332 9.43 10.80 8.79
N LEU A 333 10.24 11.76 8.35
CA LEU A 333 11.45 12.16 9.07
C LEU A 333 11.12 12.80 10.42
N LEU A 334 10.07 13.62 10.47
CA LEU A 334 9.72 14.44 11.62
C LEU A 334 8.66 13.82 12.52
N GLY A 335 7.94 12.77 12.09
CA GLY A 335 6.78 12.23 12.81
C GLY A 335 7.07 11.83 14.26
N ASP A 336 8.28 11.31 14.53
CA ASP A 336 8.72 10.99 15.90
C ASP A 336 9.15 12.25 16.69
N GLU A 337 9.57 13.32 16.00
CA GLU A 337 9.93 14.61 16.61
C GLU A 337 8.71 15.47 16.92
N THR A 338 7.71 15.55 16.04
CA THR A 338 6.45 16.26 16.30
C THR A 338 5.71 15.63 17.48
N ALA A 339 5.59 14.29 17.52
CA ALA A 339 5.01 13.61 18.67
C ALA A 339 5.81 13.83 19.97
N ARG A 340 7.14 13.99 19.89
CA ARG A 340 7.98 14.38 21.04
C ARG A 340 7.75 15.83 21.47
N ILE A 341 7.59 16.74 20.52
CA ILE A 341 7.35 18.17 20.76
C ILE A 341 5.97 18.36 21.41
N GLU A 342 4.94 17.71 20.89
CA GLU A 342 3.59 17.74 21.46
C GLU A 342 3.55 17.20 22.90
N ARG A 343 4.22 16.07 23.17
CA ARG A 343 4.35 15.53 24.54
C ARG A 343 5.10 16.50 25.47
N LYS A 344 6.15 17.16 24.98
CA LYS A 344 6.88 18.17 25.75
C LYS A 344 6.05 19.43 26.00
N GLN A 345 5.24 19.87 25.04
CA GLN A 345 4.32 20.99 25.20
C GLN A 345 3.19 20.66 26.18
N ALA A 346 2.57 19.48 26.07
CA ALA A 346 1.56 19.01 27.01
C ALA A 346 2.10 18.89 28.45
N ALA A 347 3.31 18.34 28.61
CA ALA A 347 3.98 18.27 29.91
C ALA A 347 4.34 19.66 30.47
N MET A 348 4.72 20.61 29.62
CA MET A 348 4.98 21.99 30.00
C MET A 348 3.69 22.69 30.44
N GLN A 349 2.59 22.54 29.70
CA GLN A 349 1.29 23.09 30.07
C GLN A 349 0.78 22.54 31.40
N GLY A 350 0.86 21.23 31.61
CA GLY A 350 0.49 20.63 32.90
C GLY A 350 1.35 21.16 34.07
N SER A 351 2.63 21.42 33.83
CA SER A 351 3.51 22.04 34.83
C SER A 351 3.11 23.49 35.15
N LEU A 352 2.69 24.26 34.14
CA LEU A 352 2.22 25.64 34.31
C LEU A 352 0.90 25.72 35.09
N GLU A 353 -0.06 24.84 34.79
CA GLU A 353 -1.32 24.73 35.55
C GLU A 353 -1.06 24.34 37.01
N GLN A 354 -0.12 23.43 37.24
CA GLN A 354 0.27 23.03 38.59
C GLN A 354 0.93 24.19 39.35
N ILE A 355 1.74 25.03 38.70
CA ILE A 355 2.32 26.24 39.31
C ILE A 355 1.22 27.27 39.60
N ALA A 356 0.33 27.56 38.65
CA ALA A 356 -0.77 28.50 38.83
C ALA A 356 -1.65 28.12 40.02
N SER A 357 -2.06 26.86 40.13
CA SER A 357 -2.86 26.37 41.27
C SER A 357 -2.12 26.33 42.61
N ARG A 358 -0.77 26.33 42.60
CA ARG A 358 0.04 26.48 43.82
C ARG A 358 0.12 27.93 44.26
N VAL A 359 0.27 28.86 43.32
CA VAL A 359 0.27 30.30 43.59
C VAL A 359 -1.07 30.73 44.17
N GLU A 360 -2.18 30.34 43.54
CA GLU A 360 -3.54 30.68 44.00
C GLU A 360 -3.83 30.14 45.42
N ARG A 361 -3.38 28.92 45.73
CA ARG A 361 -3.46 28.36 47.09
C ARG A 361 -2.63 29.13 48.12
N ILE A 362 -1.46 29.63 47.73
CA ILE A 362 -0.60 30.42 48.62
C ILE A 362 -1.22 31.78 48.86
N GLU A 363 -1.74 32.44 47.81
CA GLU A 363 -2.46 33.71 47.93
C GLU A 363 -3.68 33.56 48.84
N ALA A 364 -4.52 32.54 48.65
CA ALA A 364 -5.68 32.29 49.51
C ALA A 364 -5.29 32.14 51.00
N ARG A 365 -4.22 31.38 51.29
CA ARG A 365 -3.69 31.22 52.66
C ARG A 365 -3.11 32.50 53.25
N LEU A 366 -2.53 33.37 52.43
CA LEU A 366 -2.02 34.67 52.87
C LEU A 366 -3.16 35.65 53.16
N THR A 367 -4.22 35.65 52.34
CA THR A 367 -5.40 36.49 52.54
C THR A 367 -6.15 36.10 53.82
N GLU A 368 -6.33 34.79 54.08
CA GLU A 368 -6.90 34.29 55.34
C GLU A 368 -6.08 34.71 56.58
N ARG A 369 -4.74 34.65 56.49
CA ARG A 369 -3.84 35.06 57.59
C ARG A 369 -3.77 36.59 57.77
N GLY A 370 -4.00 37.35 56.71
CA GLY A 370 -4.05 38.82 56.76
C GLY A 370 -5.32 39.36 57.42
N HIS A 371 -6.42 38.61 57.41
CA HIS A 371 -7.69 39.00 58.07
C HIS A 371 -7.77 38.58 59.54
N THR A 372 -6.79 37.83 60.05
CA THR A 372 -6.72 37.32 61.44
C THR A 372 -5.74 38.09 62.34
N ARG A 373 -5.24 39.23 61.88
CA ARG A 373 -4.50 40.23 62.66
C ARG A 373 -5.22 41.56 62.58
#